data_AF-A0A964YZX5-F1
#
_entry.id   AF-A0A964YZX5-F1
#
_cell.length_a   1.000
_cell.length_b   1.000
_cell.length_c   1.000
_cell.angle_alpha   90.00
_cell.angle_beta   90.00
_cell.angle_gamma   90.00
#
_symmetry.space_group_name_H-M   'P 1'
#
loop_
_entity.id
_entity.type
_entity.pdbx_description
1 polymer ?
#
loop_
_entity_poly.entity_id
_entity_poly.type
_entity_poly.pdbx_seq_one_letter_code
_entity_poly.pdbx_strand_id
1 'polypeptide(L)' 'MSIYQDKAKECKCCGKHVPLPTTLKEYNNIMLCPTTFANVIEYKRLWKSLGNRPPGSIRKHFSDYV' A
#
# COMPACT_ATOMS: atom_id res chain seq x y z
N MET A 1 22.36 12.42 -1.82
CA MET A 1 20.97 12.03 -2.16
C MET A 1 20.02 12.85 -1.30
N SER A 2 18.81 13.12 -1.77
CA SER A 2 17.82 13.86 -0.98
C SER A 2 17.29 12.98 0.17
N ILE A 3 17.17 13.54 1.38
CA ILE A 3 16.67 12.85 2.59
C ILE A 3 15.33 12.12 2.33
N TYR A 4 14.50 12.68 1.44
CA TYR A 4 13.22 12.10 1.04
C TYR A 4 13.38 10.80 0.24
N GLN A 5 14.41 10.70 -0.60
CA GLN A 5 14.70 9.49 -1.38
C GLN A 5 15.20 8.34 -0.50
N ASP A 6 15.92 8.66 0.58
CA ASP A 6 16.36 7.64 1.53
C ASP A 6 15.19 7.14 2.38
N LYS A 7 14.29 8.02 2.83
CA LYS A 7 13.04 7.61 3.49
C LYS A 7 12.14 6.77 2.59
N ALA A 8 12.05 7.10 1.30
CA ALA A 8 11.21 6.35 0.36
C ALA A 8 11.60 4.86 0.24
N LYS A 9 12.86 4.50 0.53
CA LYS A 9 13.34 3.11 0.57
C LYS A 9 12.77 2.30 1.74
N GLU A 10 12.19 2.95 2.75
CA GLU A 10 11.49 2.27 3.85
C GLU A 10 10.15 1.66 3.40
N CYS A 11 9.56 2.10 2.27
CA CYS A 11 8.41 1.38 1.75
C CYS A 11 8.83 0.03 1.17
N LYS A 12 8.43 -1.05 1.86
CA LYS A 12 8.54 -2.42 1.36
C LYS A 12 7.84 -2.65 0.02
N CYS A 13 6.93 -1.74 -0.36
CA CYS A 13 6.17 -1.78 -1.58
C CYS A 13 6.91 -1.21 -2.81
N CYS A 14 7.93 -0.38 -2.62
CA CYS A 14 8.60 0.27 -3.75
C CYS A 14 9.88 -0.50 -4.08
N GLY A 15 9.82 -1.32 -5.14
CA GLY A 15 10.95 -2.10 -5.63
C GLY A 15 11.66 -1.45 -6.82
N LYS A 16 12.58 -2.18 -7.46
CA LYS A 16 13.45 -1.73 -8.57
C LYS A 16 12.68 -1.15 -9.79
N HIS A 17 11.43 -1.55 -9.99
CA HIS A 17 10.61 -1.18 -11.16
C HIS A 17 9.51 -0.16 -10.85
N VAL A 18 9.32 0.23 -9.58
CA VAL A 18 8.28 1.16 -9.17
C VAL A 18 8.95 2.47 -8.76
N PRO A 19 8.52 3.63 -9.30
CA PRO A 19 9.10 4.91 -8.93
C PRO A 19 8.98 5.13 -7.41
N LEU A 20 10.08 5.57 -6.80
CA LEU A 20 10.11 5.87 -5.37
C LEU A 20 9.15 7.03 -5.07
N PRO A 21 8.25 6.87 -4.09
CA PRO A 21 7.28 7.90 -3.74
C PRO A 21 7.98 9.09 -3.08
N THR A 22 7.52 10.30 -3.39
CA THR A 22 7.99 11.53 -2.76
C THR A 22 7.47 11.71 -1.33
N THR A 23 6.40 10.99 -0.97
CA THR A 23 5.76 11.03 0.34
C THR A 23 5.36 9.63 0.80
N LEU A 24 5.51 9.33 2.08
CA LEU A 24 5.04 8.08 2.69
C LEU A 24 3.88 8.34 3.65
N LYS A 25 3.03 7.33 3.84
CA LYS A 25 1.92 7.35 4.80
C LYS A 25 2.05 6.19 5.77
N GLU A 26 1.80 6.45 7.04
CA GLU A 26 1.85 5.42 8.08
C GLU A 26 0.50 4.68 8.18
N TYR A 27 0.55 3.36 8.23
CA TYR A 27 -0.59 2.51 8.54
C TYR A 27 -0.15 1.38 9.48
N ASN A 28 -0.72 1.30 10.69
CA ASN A 28 -0.36 0.30 11.70
C ASN A 28 1.16 0.20 11.95
N ASN A 29 1.86 1.34 12.12
CA ASN A 29 3.32 1.43 12.28
C ASN A 29 4.14 0.95 11.06
N ILE A 30 3.52 0.77 9.89
CA ILE A 30 4.19 0.43 8.64
C ILE A 30 4.12 1.63 7.70
N MET A 31 5.28 2.06 7.20
CA MET A 31 5.36 3.10 6.18
C MET A 31 5.01 2.54 4.81
N LEU A 32 3.95 3.08 4.21
CA LEU A 32 3.42 2.68 2.91
C LEU A 32 3.54 3.84 1.90
N CYS A 33 3.68 3.50 0.62
CA CYS A 33 3.54 4.51 -0.43
C CYS A 33 2.06 4.94 -0.53
N PRO A 34 1.77 6.12 -1.11
CA PRO A 34 0.41 6.64 -1.17
C PRO A 34 -0.57 5.68 -1.87
N THR A 35 -0.11 4.99 -2.91
CA THR A 35 -0.89 4.00 -3.67
C THR A 35 -1.22 2.78 -2.82
N THR A 36 -0.25 2.19 -2.13
CA THR A 36 -0.48 1.04 -1.24
C THR A 36 -1.38 1.42 -0.07
N PHE A 37 -1.18 2.61 0.51
CA PHE A 37 -2.07 3.11 1.56
C PHE A 37 -3.53 3.20 1.06
N ALA A 38 -3.75 3.76 -0.13
CA ALA A 38 -5.10 3.84 -0.72
C ALA A 38 -5.69 2.45 -0.92
N ASN A 39 -4.90 1.50 -1.45
CA ASN A 39 -5.31 0.12 -1.66
C ASN A 39 -5.73 -0.57 -0.36
N VAL A 40 -4.96 -0.41 0.72
CA VAL A 40 -5.28 -0.98 2.04
C VAL A 40 -6.58 -0.39 2.61
N ILE A 41 -6.78 0.93 2.49
CA ILE A 41 -8.00 1.59 2.97
C ILE A 41 -9.23 1.13 2.17
N GLU A 42 -9.13 1.06 0.86
CA GLU A 42 -10.22 0.56 0.00
C GLU A 42 -10.54 -0.90 0.27
N TYR A 43 -9.51 -1.74 0.43
CA TYR A 43 -9.70 -3.13 0.81
C TYR A 43 -10.42 -3.28 2.15
N LYS A 44 -10.07 -2.47 3.14
CA LYS A 44 -10.74 -2.43 4.46
C LYS A 44 -12.20 -1.95 4.35
N ARG A 45 -12.49 -0.99 3.48
CA ARG A 45 -13.86 -0.53 3.18
C ARG A 45 -14.69 -1.65 2.56
N LEU A 46 -14.14 -2.33 1.55
CA LEU A 46 -14.79 -3.48 0.91
C LEU A 46 -15.06 -4.61 1.91
N TRP A 47 -14.08 -4.96 2.75
CA TRP A 47 -14.26 -5.97 3.80
C TRP A 47 -15.41 -5.60 4.74
N LYS A 48 -15.48 -4.34 5.19
CA LYS A 48 -16.58 -3.87 6.04
C LYS A 48 -17.93 -3.91 5.33
N SER A 49 -17.97 -3.51 4.06
CA SER A 49 -19.20 -3.49 3.27
C SER A 49 -19.74 -4.88 2.97
N LEU A 50 -18.86 -5.86 2.74
CA LEU A 50 -19.25 -7.24 2.45
C LEU A 50 -19.57 -8.03 3.73
N GLY A 51 -19.06 -7.58 4.88
CA GLY A 51 -19.19 -8.29 6.16
C GLY A 51 -18.37 -9.59 6.24
N ASN A 52 -17.65 -9.94 5.17
CA ASN A 52 -16.82 -11.12 5.07
C ASN A 52 -15.56 -10.84 4.23
N ARG A 53 -14.66 -11.83 4.19
CA ARG A 53 -13.42 -11.75 3.41
C ARG A 53 -13.75 -11.58 1.92
N PRO A 54 -13.24 -10.52 1.25
CA PRO A 54 -13.49 -10.34 -0.18
C PRO A 54 -13.03 -11.55 -1.02
N PRO A 55 -13.80 -11.91 -2.07
CA PRO A 55 -13.47 -13.03 -2.95
C PRO A 55 -12.08 -12.87 -3.58
N GLY A 56 -11.49 -14.00 -3.98
CA GLY A 56 -10.13 -14.04 -4.53
C GLY A 56 -9.93 -13.15 -5.76
N SER A 57 -10.95 -13.01 -6.61
CA SER A 57 -10.93 -12.11 -7.78
C SER A 57 -10.70 -10.64 -7.39
N ILE A 58 -11.36 -10.17 -6.33
CA ILE A 58 -11.18 -8.81 -5.81
C ILE A 58 -9.80 -8.69 -5.16
N ARG A 59 -9.39 -9.68 -4.37
CA ARG A 59 -8.07 -9.68 -3.71
C ARG A 59 -6.91 -9.60 -4.70
N LYS A 60 -7.02 -10.20 -5.89
CA LYS A 60 -6.02 -10.09 -6.96
C LYS A 60 -5.81 -8.66 -7.46
N HIS A 61 -6.82 -7.80 -7.34
CA HIS A 61 -6.68 -6.37 -7.67
C HIS A 61 -5.82 -5.62 -6.65
N PHE A 62 -5.70 -6.15 -5.43
CA PHE A 62 -4.89 -5.60 -4.33
C PHE A 62 -3.56 -6.36 -4.13
N SER A 63 -3.31 -7.45 -4.88
CA SER A 63 -2.37 -8.52 -4.51
C SER A 63 -0.88 -8.29 -4.77
N ASP A 64 -0.45 -7.10 -5.15
CA ASP A 64 0.99 -6.83 -5.18
C ASP A 64 1.51 -6.29 -3.83
N TYR A 65 0.62 -5.75 -2.97
CA TYR A 65 1.05 -5.00 -1.78
C TYR A 65 0.10 -5.04 -0.57
N VAL A 66 -0.89 -5.94 -0.53
CA VAL A 66 -1.79 -6.19 0.63
C VAL A 66 -1.63 -7.61 1.16
#